data_AF-A0A6G4RG61-F1
#
_entry.id   AF-A0A6G4RG61-F1
#
_cell.length_a   1.000
_cell.length_b   1.000
_cell.length_c   1.000
_cell.angle_alpha   90.00
_cell.angle_beta   90.00
_cell.angle_gamma   90.00
#
_symmetry.space_group_name_H-M   'P 1'
#
loop_
_entity.id
_entity.type
_entity.pdbx_description
1 polymer ?
#
loop_
_entity_poly.entity_id
_entity_poly.type
_entity_poly.pdbx_seq_one_letter_code
_entity_poly.pdbx_strand_id
1 'polypeptide(L)'
;MLFDEVSTLIEEHTREELEEQLTELKDEQEALTSEFNAGSLEEFREQLAEEELSASELRERRNVIATWETVNTELALVKHALHLYGDVVELTSAKNNSFSSFA
;
A
#
# COMPACT_ATOMS: atom_id res chain seq x y z
N MET A 1 0.51 14.25 -8.49
CA MET A 1 -0.45 14.33 -7.37
C MET A 1 -0.89 12.91 -7.05
N LEU A 2 -1.40 12.60 -5.85
CA LEU A 2 -1.82 11.23 -5.47
C LEU A 2 -2.81 10.60 -6.48
N PHE A 3 -3.69 11.42 -7.07
CA PHE A 3 -4.59 10.96 -8.13
C PHE A 3 -3.86 10.56 -9.42
N ASP A 4 -2.78 11.26 -9.79
CA ASP A 4 -2.00 10.93 -10.99
C ASP A 4 -1.30 9.57 -10.81
N GLU A 5 -0.72 9.31 -9.62
CA GLU A 5 -0.09 8.03 -9.29
C GLU A 5 -1.08 6.86 -9.34
N VAL A 6 -2.27 7.02 -8.75
CA VAL A 6 -3.32 6.00 -8.81
C VAL A 6 -3.79 5.77 -10.26
N SER A 7 -3.90 6.84 -11.06
CA SER A 7 -4.29 6.73 -12.47
C SER A 7 -3.23 5.99 -13.28
N THR A 8 -1.96 6.31 -13.08
CA THR A 8 -0.84 5.59 -13.71
C THR A 8 -0.86 4.11 -13.35
N LEU A 9 -1.07 3.75 -12.07
CA LEU A 9 -1.17 2.35 -11.66
C LEU A 9 -2.30 1.60 -12.38
N ILE A 10 -3.47 2.23 -12.55
CA ILE A 10 -4.62 1.65 -13.27
C ILE A 10 -4.37 1.54 -14.78
N GLU A 11 -3.57 2.45 -15.36
CA GLU A 11 -3.24 2.44 -16.78
C GLU A 11 -2.14 1.41 -17.11
N GLU A 12 -1.19 1.22 -16.21
CA GLU A 12 0.00 0.39 -16.43
C GLU A 12 -0.16 -1.06 -15.94
N HIS A 13 -1.07 -1.31 -14.99
CA HIS A 13 -1.29 -2.63 -14.41
C HIS A 13 -2.72 -3.11 -14.55
N THR A 14 -2.87 -4.42 -14.68
CA THR A 14 -4.16 -5.09 -14.54
C THR A 14 -4.54 -5.21 -13.06
N ARG A 15 -5.83 -5.46 -12.81
CA ARG A 15 -6.32 -5.74 -11.45
C ARG A 15 -5.59 -6.91 -10.81
N GLU A 16 -5.33 -7.98 -11.56
CA GLU A 16 -4.65 -9.19 -11.06
C GLU A 16 -3.21 -8.88 -10.63
N GLU A 17 -2.47 -8.11 -11.43
CA GLU A 17 -1.11 -7.66 -11.09
C GLU A 17 -1.10 -6.77 -9.85
N LEU A 18 -2.08 -5.89 -9.68
CA LEU A 18 -2.21 -5.07 -8.47
C LEU A 18 -2.58 -5.90 -7.23
N GLU A 19 -3.34 -6.98 -7.37
CA GLU A 19 -3.65 -7.92 -6.28
C GLU A 19 -2.40 -8.72 -5.86
N GLU A 20 -1.54 -9.08 -6.82
CA GLU A 20 -0.23 -9.69 -6.56
C GLU A 20 0.71 -8.70 -5.84
N GLN A 21 0.87 -7.49 -6.37
CA GLN A 21 1.66 -6.42 -5.72
C GLN A 21 1.16 -6.12 -4.31
N LEU A 22 -0.15 -6.09 -4.08
CA LEU A 22 -0.71 -5.90 -2.74
C LEU A 22 -0.27 -7.01 -1.77
N THR A 23 -0.13 -8.24 -2.25
CA THR A 23 0.31 -9.38 -1.45
C THR A 23 1.79 -9.26 -1.14
N GLU A 24 2.63 -8.96 -2.13
CA GLU A 24 4.07 -8.74 -1.95
C GLU A 24 4.36 -7.61 -0.95
N LEU A 25 3.68 -6.47 -1.08
CA LEU A 25 3.84 -5.32 -0.17
C LEU A 25 3.41 -5.64 1.27
N LYS A 26 2.42 -6.51 1.45
CA LYS A 26 2.01 -6.98 2.79
C LYS A 26 3.05 -7.91 3.40
N ASP A 27 3.62 -8.80 2.61
CA ASP A 27 4.68 -9.70 3.06
C ASP A 27 5.92 -8.89 3.48
N GLU A 28 6.27 -7.85 2.72
CA GLU A 28 7.35 -6.92 3.08
C GLU A 28 7.03 -6.14 4.37
N GLN A 29 5.80 -5.64 4.51
CA GLN A 29 5.35 -4.98 5.73
C GLN A 29 5.41 -5.92 6.95
N GLU A 30 5.01 -7.18 6.79
CA GLU A 30 5.08 -8.20 7.85
C GLU A 30 6.53 -8.55 8.20
N ALA A 31 7.42 -8.65 7.21
CA ALA A 31 8.84 -8.85 7.44
C ALA A 31 9.45 -7.72 8.28
N LEU A 32 9.18 -6.46 7.94
CA LEU A 32 9.63 -5.30 8.71
C LEU A 32 9.07 -5.30 10.15
N THR A 33 7.78 -5.60 10.28
CA THR A 33 7.09 -5.70 11.58
C THR A 33 7.74 -6.77 12.45
N SER A 34 8.01 -7.94 11.88
CA SER A 34 8.60 -9.06 12.60
C SER A 34 10.08 -8.83 12.92
N GLU A 35 10.85 -8.22 12.02
CA GLU A 35 12.27 -7.94 12.21
C GLU A 35 12.48 -6.98 13.38
N PHE A 36 11.65 -5.96 13.48
CA PHE A 36 11.79 -4.90 14.48
C PHE A 36 10.85 -5.04 15.68
N ASN A 37 10.02 -6.09 15.69
CA ASN A 37 9.00 -6.31 16.73
C ASN A 37 8.19 -5.03 17.01
N ALA A 38 7.76 -4.38 15.93
CA ALA A 38 6.98 -3.15 15.95
C ALA A 38 5.76 -3.33 15.07
N GLY A 39 4.56 -3.20 15.62
CA GLY A 39 3.28 -3.32 14.91
C GLY A 39 3.02 -2.20 13.91
N SER A 40 3.79 -1.12 13.95
CA SER A 40 3.66 0.01 13.04
C SER A 40 4.96 0.83 12.95
N LEU A 41 5.04 1.67 11.92
CA LEU A 41 6.13 2.66 11.80
C LEU A 41 6.14 3.66 12.97
N GLU A 42 4.98 4.02 13.52
CA GLU A 42 4.90 4.91 14.68
C GLU A 42 5.55 4.26 15.91
N GLU A 43 5.17 3.01 16.20
CA GLU A 43 5.75 2.22 17.30
C GLU A 43 7.26 2.03 17.11
N PHE A 44 7.71 1.76 15.88
CA PHE A 44 9.14 1.66 15.58
C PHE A 44 9.88 2.97 15.86
N ARG A 45 9.28 4.12 15.54
CA ARG A 45 9.87 5.44 15.84
C ARG A 45 9.94 5.72 17.34
N GLU A 46 8.93 5.29 18.10
CA GLU A 46 8.93 5.39 19.57
C GLU A 46 10.07 4.56 20.16
N GLN A 47 10.25 3.31 19.72
CA GLN A 47 11.36 2.45 20.15
C GLN A 47 12.72 3.12 19.92
N LEU A 48 12.92 3.75 18.75
CA LEU A 48 14.17 4.48 18.44
C LEU A 48 14.44 5.69 19.34
N ALA A 49 13.40 6.29 19.92
CA ALA A 49 13.54 7.41 20.85
C ALA A 49 13.94 6.93 22.26
N GLU A 50 13.62 5.68 22.61
CA GLU A 50 13.93 5.06 23.90
C GLU A 50 15.28 4.33 23.90
N GLU A 51 15.73 3.82 22.76
CA GLU A 51 16.99 3.09 22.61
C GLU A 51 18.23 4.00 22.57
N GLU A 52 19.26 3.63 23.33
CA GLU A 52 20.55 4.34 23.32
C GLU A 52 21.43 3.79 22.18
N LEU A 53 21.13 4.23 20.95
CA LEU A 53 21.79 3.77 19.73
C LEU A 53 23.03 4.60 19.37
N SER A 54 24.03 3.94 18.81
CA SER A 54 25.17 4.61 18.19
C SER A 54 24.77 5.37 16.92
N ALA A 55 25.62 6.30 16.48
CA ALA A 55 25.37 7.08 15.27
C ALA A 55 25.30 6.21 13.98
N SER A 56 25.96 5.05 13.96
CA SER A 56 25.86 4.09 12.85
C SER A 56 24.50 3.38 12.86
N GLU A 57 24.06 2.91 14.02
CA GLU A 57 22.77 2.23 14.17
C GLU A 57 21.63 3.21 13.85
N LEU A 58 21.68 4.44 14.33
CA LEU A 58 20.67 5.47 13.99
C LEU A 58 20.55 5.74 12.48
N ARG A 59 21.64 5.60 11.72
CA ARG A 59 21.59 5.75 10.25
C ARG A 59 20.92 4.55 9.60
N GLU A 60 21.25 3.35 10.03
CA GLU A 60 20.62 2.11 9.55
C GLU A 60 19.11 2.12 9.83
N ARG A 61 18.72 2.47 11.06
CA ARG A 61 17.31 2.60 11.45
C ARG A 61 16.55 3.65 10.65
N ARG A 62 17.23 4.75 10.27
CA ARG A 62 16.62 5.77 9.40
C ARG A 62 16.38 5.27 7.97
N ASN A 63 17.26 4.42 7.46
CA ASN A 63 17.03 3.78 6.15
C ASN A 63 15.83 2.84 6.21
N VAL A 64 15.70 2.06 7.28
CA VAL A 64 14.53 1.21 7.53
C VAL A 64 13.24 2.04 7.59
N ILE A 65 13.24 3.18 8.27
CA ILE A 65 12.09 4.10 8.28
C ILE A 65 11.70 4.50 6.86
N ALA A 66 12.66 4.86 6.00
CA ALA A 66 12.37 5.27 4.64
C ALA A 66 11.80 4.12 3.79
N THR A 67 12.31 2.89 3.96
CA THR A 67 11.74 1.69 3.34
C THR A 67 10.30 1.49 3.79
N TRP A 68 10.03 1.56 5.09
CA TRP A 68 8.69 1.37 5.64
C TRP A 68 7.71 2.45 5.15
N GLU A 69 8.14 3.71 5.08
CA GLU A 69 7.32 4.80 4.49
C GLU A 69 6.97 4.53 3.02
N THR A 70 7.94 4.01 2.26
CA THR A 70 7.74 3.64 0.84
C THR A 70 6.71 2.52 0.73
N VAL A 71 6.91 1.42 1.45
CA VAL A 71 5.98 0.27 1.49
C VAL A 71 4.57 0.72 1.88
N ASN A 72 4.43 1.53 2.94
CA ASN A 72 3.12 2.02 3.38
C ASN A 72 2.45 2.91 2.32
N THR A 73 3.23 3.73 1.62
CA THR A 73 2.73 4.62 0.55
C THR A 73 2.25 3.81 -0.64
N GLU A 74 3.07 2.88 -1.13
CA GLU A 74 2.73 1.99 -2.25
C GLU A 74 1.51 1.13 -1.91
N LEU A 75 1.46 0.57 -0.70
CA LEU A 75 0.32 -0.22 -0.23
C LEU A 75 -0.98 0.60 -0.19
N ALA A 76 -0.91 1.87 0.18
CA ALA A 76 -2.07 2.77 0.11
C ALA A 76 -2.50 3.04 -1.34
N LEU A 77 -1.55 3.31 -2.24
CA LEU A 77 -1.82 3.56 -3.66
C LEU A 77 -2.45 2.34 -4.35
N VAL A 78 -1.89 1.15 -4.16
CA VAL A 78 -2.40 -0.10 -4.72
C VAL A 78 -3.80 -0.41 -4.20
N LYS A 79 -4.05 -0.23 -2.89
CA LYS A 79 -5.40 -0.38 -2.32
C LYS A 79 -6.41 0.59 -2.95
N HIS A 80 -6.00 1.85 -3.16
CA HIS A 80 -6.86 2.84 -3.80
C HIS A 80 -7.15 2.49 -5.27
N ALA A 81 -6.15 2.04 -6.03
CA ALA A 81 -6.33 1.59 -7.40
C ALA A 81 -7.32 0.42 -7.49
N LEU A 82 -7.16 -0.60 -6.64
CA LEU A 82 -8.06 -1.76 -6.57
C LEU A 82 -9.49 -1.37 -6.17
N HIS A 83 -9.65 -0.42 -5.24
CA HIS A 83 -10.97 0.10 -4.87
C HIS A 83 -11.68 0.73 -6.07
N LEU A 84 -10.97 1.55 -6.85
CA LEU A 84 -11.54 2.19 -8.05
C LEU A 84 -11.90 1.18 -9.13
N TYR A 85 -11.13 0.10 -9.31
CA TYR A 85 -11.54 -1.01 -10.19
C TYR A 85 -12.85 -1.63 -9.73
N GLY A 86 -13.04 -1.84 -8.42
CA GLY A 86 -14.30 -2.32 -7.86
C GLY A 86 -15.47 -1.40 -8.19
N ASP A 87 -15.32 -0.11 -7.91
CA ASP A 87 -16.36 0.90 -8.16
C ASP A 87 -16.77 0.98 -9.63
N VAL A 88 -15.80 0.93 -10.56
CA VAL A 88 -16.08 0.96 -12.01
C VAL A 88 -16.83 -0.30 -12.46
N VAL A 89 -16.45 -1.47 -11.95
CA VAL A 89 -17.14 -2.74 -12.27
C VAL A 89 -18.57 -2.75 -11.75
N GLU A 90 -18.81 -2.23 -10.54
CA GLU A 90 -20.17 -2.11 -9.99
C GLU A 90 -21.04 -1.16 -10.80
N LEU A 91 -20.52 0.01 -11.18
CA LEU A 91 -21.23 1.00 -11.98
C LEU A 91 -21.59 0.50 -13.39
N THR A 92 -20.66 -0.18 -14.06
CA THR A 92 -20.90 -0.75 -15.40
C THR A 92 -21.92 -1.88 -15.36
N SER A 93 -21.87 -2.73 -14.32
CA SER A 93 -22.83 -3.82 -14.09
C SER A 93 -24.24 -3.29 -13.81
N ALA A 94 -24.37 -2.26 -12.96
CA ALA A 94 -25.64 -1.63 -12.64
C ALA A 94 -26.28 -0.95 -13.87
N LYS A 95 -25.47 -0.30 -14.71
CA LYS A 95 -25.92 0.30 -15.96
C LYS A 95 -26.45 -0.76 -16.92
N ASN A 96 -25.73 -1.86 -17.12
CA ASN A 96 -26.16 -2.94 -18.01
C ASN A 96 -27.46 -3.61 -17.53
N ASN A 97 -27.62 -3.85 -16.23
CA ASN A 97 -28.87 -4.37 -15.67
C ASN A 97 -30.05 -3.40 -15.86
N SER A 98 -29.82 -2.09 -15.73
CA SER A 98 -30.86 -1.08 -15.97
C SER A 98 -31.32 -1.05 -17.42
N PHE A 99 -30.43 -1.30 -18.39
CA PHE A 99 -30.80 -1.40 -19.80
C PHE A 99 -31.50 -2.73 -20.15
N SER A 100 -31.15 -3.83 -19.48
CA SER A 100 -31.78 -5.14 -19.71
C SER A 100 -33.20 -5.25 -19.14
N SER A 101 -33.62 -4.39 -18.21
CA SER A 101 -34.98 -4.40 -17.66
C SER A 101 -36.04 -3.75 -18.58
N PHE A 102 -35.65 -3.20 -19.73
CA PHE A 102 -36.55 -2.52 -20.68
C PHE A 102 -36.76 -3.27 -22.02
N ALA A 103 -36.37 -4.55 -22.12
CA ALA A 103 -36.61 -5.41 -23.28
C ALA A 103 -37.53 -6.59 -22.93
#